data_AF-A0A4Y4M5J0-F1
#
_entry.id   AF-A0A4Y4M5J0-F1
#
_cell.length_a   1.000
_cell.length_b   1.000
_cell.length_c   1.000
_cell.angle_alpha   90.00
_cell.angle_beta   90.00
_cell.angle_gamma   90.00
#
_symmetry.space_group_name_H-M   'P 1'
#
loop_
_entity.id
_entity.type
_entity.pdbx_description
1 polymer ?
#
loop_
_entity_poly.entity_id
_entity_poly.type
_entity_poly.pdbx_seq_one_letter_code
_entity_poly.pdbx_strand_id
1 'polypeptide(L)'
;MAEGVTGSTLKGYYSMSRCKEDLPGEEWKELKNYPDRYMVSNYGRVKSIIKKSPVILKKAYLNNRFHVVLTDKRGRQKIELCGRLLASEFIRPPEENEVIKYKNGDKKLDLLSNIEWTTKKESAIAAVSRGCYPKSLNKNENNAMAILSKEDVQNIRRMRAEGAKCIDLKNSYNVSIGCIQKIVSNKTWKDI
;
A
#
# COMPACT_ATOMS: atom_id res chain seq x y z
N MET A 1 0.69 -22.99 -15.67
CA MET A 1 0.40 -22.15 -16.86
C MET A 1 -0.64 -21.12 -16.45
N ALA A 2 -0.29 -19.83 -16.43
CA ALA A 2 -1.22 -18.77 -16.06
C ALA A 2 -1.76 -18.14 -17.34
N GLU A 3 -3.03 -18.40 -17.65
CA GLU A 3 -3.71 -17.77 -18.78
C GLU A 3 -3.79 -16.25 -18.54
N GLY A 4 -3.17 -15.49 -19.43
CA GLY A 4 -3.25 -14.03 -19.43
C GLY A 4 -4.67 -13.60 -19.79
N VAL A 5 -5.38 -12.97 -18.85
CA VAL A 5 -6.70 -12.38 -19.09
C VAL A 5 -6.54 -11.22 -20.09
N THR A 6 -7.20 -11.32 -21.24
CA THR A 6 -7.14 -10.32 -22.32
C THR A 6 -7.83 -8.99 -21.95
N GLY A 7 -7.47 -7.89 -22.64
CA GLY A 7 -7.93 -6.53 -22.31
C GLY A 7 -9.45 -6.28 -22.44
N SER A 8 -10.15 -7.02 -23.31
CA SER A 8 -11.62 -6.96 -23.42
C SER A 8 -12.32 -7.57 -22.20
N THR A 9 -11.79 -8.68 -21.69
CA THR A 9 -12.29 -9.39 -20.52
C THR A 9 -12.12 -8.56 -19.24
N LEU A 10 -11.00 -7.84 -19.10
CA LEU A 10 -10.76 -6.91 -17.98
C LEU A 10 -11.78 -5.76 -17.92
N LYS A 11 -12.16 -5.20 -19.08
CA LYS A 11 -13.18 -4.13 -19.15
C LYS A 11 -14.55 -4.62 -18.67
N GLY A 12 -14.88 -5.88 -18.96
CA GLY A 12 -16.04 -6.57 -18.40
C GLY A 12 -15.98 -6.70 -16.88
N TYR A 13 -14.85 -7.14 -16.31
CA TYR A 13 -14.76 -7.31 -14.85
C TYR A 13 -14.81 -6.00 -14.04
N TYR A 14 -14.31 -4.88 -14.59
CA TYR A 14 -14.49 -3.56 -13.98
C TYR A 14 -15.95 -3.07 -13.99
N SER A 15 -16.77 -3.57 -14.93
CA SER A 15 -18.21 -3.30 -14.93
C SER A 15 -18.92 -4.23 -13.93
N MET A 16 -18.54 -5.52 -13.87
CA MET A 16 -19.12 -6.51 -12.97
C MET A 16 -19.06 -6.09 -11.49
N SER A 17 -17.91 -5.62 -11.03
CA SER A 17 -17.72 -5.16 -9.65
C SER A 17 -18.56 -3.92 -9.25
N ARG A 18 -19.21 -3.26 -10.22
CA ARG A 18 -20.14 -2.12 -10.05
C ARG A 18 -21.55 -2.41 -10.58
N CYS A 19 -21.76 -3.56 -11.21
CA CYS A 19 -23.02 -3.94 -11.81
C CYS A 19 -24.08 -4.11 -10.72
N LYS A 20 -25.32 -3.72 -11.01
CA LYS A 20 -26.47 -3.92 -10.13
C LYS A 20 -27.22 -5.22 -10.43
N GLU A 21 -27.00 -5.79 -11.61
CA GLU A 21 -27.64 -7.02 -12.08
C GLU A 21 -26.93 -8.25 -11.49
N ASP A 22 -27.63 -9.38 -11.50
CA ASP A 22 -27.05 -10.65 -11.06
C ASP A 22 -25.95 -11.11 -12.02
N LEU A 23 -24.88 -11.66 -11.45
CA LEU A 23 -23.73 -12.14 -12.22
C LEU A 23 -23.70 -13.67 -12.21
N PRO A 24 -23.33 -14.32 -13.32
CA PRO A 24 -23.25 -15.77 -13.39
C PRO A 24 -22.20 -16.31 -12.41
N GLY A 25 -22.57 -17.36 -11.66
CA GLY A 25 -21.68 -18.00 -10.68
C GLY A 25 -21.30 -17.10 -9.50
N GLU A 26 -22.09 -16.07 -9.20
CA GLU A 26 -21.84 -15.24 -8.03
C GLU A 26 -22.25 -15.94 -6.75
N GLU A 27 -21.28 -16.07 -5.85
CA GLU A 27 -21.48 -16.58 -4.50
C GLU A 27 -21.43 -15.43 -3.51
N TRP A 28 -22.31 -15.45 -2.52
CA TRP A 28 -22.38 -14.44 -1.46
C TRP A 28 -22.10 -15.08 -0.10
N LYS A 29 -21.26 -14.43 0.71
CA LYS A 29 -21.02 -14.78 2.12
C LYS A 29 -21.34 -13.61 3.03
N GLU A 30 -21.88 -13.89 4.19
CA GLU A 30 -22.09 -12.88 5.23
C GLU A 30 -20.76 -12.36 5.78
N LEU A 31 -20.72 -11.07 6.12
CA LEU A 31 -19.57 -10.48 6.79
C LEU A 31 -19.62 -10.77 8.29
N LYS A 32 -18.67 -11.55 8.81
CA LYS A 32 -18.66 -11.98 10.22
C LYS A 32 -18.60 -10.81 11.21
N ASN A 33 -17.93 -9.72 10.82
CA ASN A 33 -17.84 -8.50 11.63
C ASN A 33 -19.12 -7.64 11.60
N TYR A 34 -20.07 -7.98 10.73
CA TYR A 34 -21.34 -7.28 10.57
C TYR A 34 -22.51 -8.27 10.39
N PRO A 35 -22.77 -9.12 11.40
CA PRO A 35 -23.75 -10.19 11.31
C PRO A 35 -25.14 -9.62 11.00
N ASP A 36 -25.89 -10.32 10.14
CA ASP A 36 -27.27 -10.00 9.71
C ASP A 36 -27.42 -8.66 8.96
N ARG A 37 -26.32 -8.05 8.48
CA ARG A 37 -26.36 -6.69 7.89
C ARG A 37 -25.77 -6.60 6.50
N TYR A 38 -24.66 -7.28 6.23
CA TYR A 38 -23.99 -7.18 4.94
C TYR A 38 -23.43 -8.52 4.47
N MET A 39 -23.35 -8.66 3.16
CA MET A 39 -22.71 -9.78 2.49
C MET A 39 -21.69 -9.27 1.48
N VAL A 40 -20.64 -10.06 1.24
CA VAL A 40 -19.64 -9.85 0.18
C VAL A 40 -19.70 -10.99 -0.83
N SER A 41 -19.49 -10.69 -2.11
CA SER A 41 -19.47 -11.70 -3.17
C SER A 41 -18.07 -12.05 -3.64
N ASN A 42 -17.92 -13.20 -4.30
CA ASN A 42 -16.67 -13.62 -4.96
C ASN A 42 -16.19 -12.65 -6.08
N TYR A 43 -17.06 -11.76 -6.56
CA TYR A 43 -16.76 -10.62 -7.45
C TYR A 43 -16.42 -9.32 -6.71
N GLY A 44 -16.25 -9.39 -5.38
CA GLY A 44 -15.91 -8.28 -4.51
C GLY A 44 -17.05 -7.26 -4.35
N ARG A 45 -18.29 -7.59 -4.74
CA ARG A 45 -19.46 -6.73 -4.50
C ARG A 45 -19.88 -6.84 -3.03
N VAL A 46 -20.49 -5.79 -2.51
CA VAL A 46 -21.00 -5.77 -1.13
C VAL A 46 -22.45 -5.33 -1.17
N LYS A 47 -23.33 -6.07 -0.50
CA LYS A 47 -24.76 -5.73 -0.40
C LYS A 47 -25.20 -5.61 1.06
N SER A 48 -26.13 -4.71 1.30
CA SER A 48 -26.87 -4.61 2.56
C SER A 48 -28.07 -5.54 2.54
N ILE A 49 -28.26 -6.29 3.62
CA ILE A 49 -29.40 -7.18 3.88
C ILE A 49 -30.22 -6.69 5.09
N ILE A 50 -29.98 -5.46 5.56
CA ILE A 50 -30.69 -4.86 6.71
C ILE A 50 -32.19 -4.71 6.43
N LYS A 51 -32.56 -4.44 5.18
CA LYS A 51 -33.94 -4.35 4.71
C LYS A 51 -34.34 -5.64 4.01
N LYS A 52 -35.65 -5.91 3.93
CA LYS A 52 -36.22 -7.07 3.23
C LYS A 52 -35.71 -7.23 1.79
N SER A 53 -35.50 -6.12 1.10
CA SER A 53 -34.91 -6.09 -0.24
C SER A 53 -33.42 -5.77 -0.14
N PRO A 54 -32.53 -6.72 -0.45
CA PRO A 54 -31.09 -6.48 -0.44
C PRO A 54 -30.69 -5.38 -1.44
N VAL A 55 -29.70 -4.57 -1.09
CA VAL A 55 -29.22 -3.48 -1.94
C VAL A 55 -27.71 -3.56 -2.09
N ILE A 56 -27.22 -3.65 -3.34
CA ILE A 56 -25.80 -3.57 -3.65
C ILE A 56 -25.30 -2.14 -3.33
N LEU A 57 -24.29 -2.06 -2.48
CA LEU A 57 -23.76 -0.81 -1.98
C LEU A 57 -22.86 -0.13 -3.02
N LYS A 58 -22.97 1.20 -3.09
CA LYS A 58 -22.06 2.01 -3.91
C LYS A 58 -20.66 1.98 -3.30
N LYS A 59 -19.67 1.69 -4.14
CA LYS A 59 -18.26 1.74 -3.76
C LYS A 59 -17.67 3.13 -4.01
N ALA A 60 -16.83 3.58 -3.09
CA ALA A 60 -15.93 4.71 -3.29
C ALA A 60 -14.59 4.20 -3.84
N TYR A 61 -13.93 4.98 -4.70
CA TYR A 61 -12.60 4.66 -5.18
C TYR A 61 -11.59 5.61 -4.54
N LEU A 62 -10.78 5.09 -3.61
CA LEU A 62 -9.83 5.86 -2.79
C LEU A 62 -8.49 5.14 -2.76
N ASN A 63 -7.37 5.88 -2.78
CA ASN A 63 -6.02 5.31 -2.70
C ASN A 63 -5.79 4.14 -3.68
N ASN A 64 -6.35 4.27 -4.88
CA ASN A 64 -6.31 3.27 -5.95
C ASN A 64 -6.95 1.91 -5.59
N ARG A 65 -7.97 1.90 -4.72
CA ARG A 65 -8.70 0.70 -4.27
C ARG A 65 -10.19 1.01 -4.04
N PHE A 66 -11.04 -0.01 -4.08
CA PHE A 66 -12.46 0.16 -3.79
C PHE A 66 -12.79 0.01 -2.31
N HIS A 67 -13.59 0.96 -1.82
CA HIS A 67 -14.03 1.04 -0.43
C HIS A 67 -15.55 1.11 -0.34
N VAL A 68 -16.07 0.67 0.80
CA VAL A 68 -17.50 0.72 1.14
C VAL A 68 -17.65 1.22 2.57
N VAL A 69 -18.66 2.05 2.83
CA VAL A 69 -19.01 2.48 4.18
C VAL A 69 -19.99 1.48 4.76
N LEU A 70 -19.63 0.85 5.89
CA LEU A 70 -20.47 -0.10 6.61
C LEU A 70 -20.80 0.43 8.00
N THR A 71 -22.04 0.26 8.41
CA THR A 71 -22.55 0.66 9.74
C THR A 71 -22.81 -0.57 10.60
N ASP A 72 -22.21 -0.63 11.79
CA ASP A 72 -22.41 -1.72 12.76
C ASP A 72 -23.77 -1.64 13.48
N LYS A 73 -24.04 -2.60 14.38
CA LYS A 73 -25.28 -2.63 15.19
C LYS A 73 -25.39 -1.46 16.19
N ARG A 74 -24.28 -0.78 16.51
CA ARG A 74 -24.24 0.39 17.40
C ARG A 74 -24.33 1.73 16.63
N GLY A 75 -24.55 1.69 15.32
CA GLY A 75 -24.62 2.88 14.48
C GLY A 75 -23.25 3.46 14.09
N ARG A 76 -22.14 2.81 14.44
CA ARG A 76 -20.79 3.30 14.09
C ARG A 76 -20.48 2.95 12.64
N GLN A 77 -20.00 3.95 11.90
CA GLN A 77 -19.61 3.79 10.50
C GLN A 77 -18.11 3.51 10.38
N LYS A 78 -17.75 2.66 9.42
CA LYS A 78 -16.37 2.36 9.08
C LYS A 78 -16.20 2.25 7.58
N ILE A 79 -15.11 2.81 7.07
CA ILE A 79 -14.68 2.65 5.67
C ILE A 79 -13.91 1.33 5.59
N GLU A 80 -14.47 0.36 4.88
CA GLU A 80 -13.88 -0.96 4.69
C GLU A 80 -13.34 -1.12 3.27
N LEU A 81 -12.21 -1.83 3.14
CA LEU A 81 -11.60 -2.17 1.85
C LEU A 81 -12.30 -3.40 1.26
N CYS A 82 -12.90 -3.29 0.07
CA CYS A 82 -13.69 -4.37 -0.54
C CYS A 82 -12.87 -5.66 -0.73
N GLY A 83 -11.66 -5.55 -1.29
CA GLY A 83 -10.75 -6.70 -1.43
C GLY A 83 -10.39 -7.37 -0.09
N ARG A 84 -10.32 -6.61 1.02
CA ARG A 84 -10.04 -7.17 2.35
C ARG A 84 -11.24 -7.93 2.90
N LEU A 85 -12.45 -7.41 2.72
CA LEU A 85 -13.69 -8.09 3.08
C LEU A 85 -13.82 -9.41 2.32
N LEU A 86 -13.61 -9.38 1.00
CA LEU A 86 -13.64 -10.55 0.13
C LEU A 86 -12.63 -11.62 0.58
N ALA A 87 -11.35 -11.27 0.74
CA ALA A 87 -10.33 -12.23 1.16
C ALA A 87 -10.61 -12.82 2.54
N SER A 88 -11.14 -12.01 3.47
CA SER A 88 -11.43 -12.46 4.84
C SER A 88 -12.50 -13.57 4.87
N GLU A 89 -13.51 -13.48 4.01
CA GLU A 89 -14.63 -14.44 3.99
C GLU A 89 -14.43 -15.62 3.02
N PHE A 90 -13.71 -15.42 1.92
CA PHE A 90 -13.53 -16.45 0.88
C PHE A 90 -12.19 -17.19 0.95
N ILE A 91 -11.15 -16.59 1.52
CA ILE A 91 -9.83 -17.23 1.68
C ILE A 91 -9.65 -17.64 3.14
N ARG A 92 -9.41 -16.65 4.01
CA ARG A 92 -9.31 -16.80 5.46
C ARG A 92 -9.18 -15.41 6.11
N PRO A 93 -9.41 -15.28 7.42
CA PRO A 93 -9.03 -14.07 8.15
C PRO A 93 -7.53 -13.75 7.96
N PRO A 94 -7.17 -12.46 7.89
CA PRO A 94 -5.77 -12.04 7.80
C PRO A 94 -5.04 -12.38 9.09
N GLU A 95 -3.80 -12.86 8.95
CA GLU A 95 -2.85 -12.93 10.05
C GLU A 95 -2.30 -11.55 10.39
N GLU A 96 -1.58 -11.48 11.51
CA GLU A 96 -0.87 -10.27 11.87
C GLU A 96 0.13 -9.90 10.77
N ASN A 97 0.17 -8.62 10.41
CA ASN A 97 1.05 -8.09 9.36
C ASN A 97 0.77 -8.57 7.93
N GLU A 98 -0.44 -9.08 7.64
CA GLU A 98 -0.84 -9.37 6.27
C GLU A 98 -1.63 -8.24 5.60
N VAL A 99 -1.38 -8.12 4.29
CA VAL A 99 -2.02 -7.18 3.37
C VAL A 99 -2.48 -7.91 2.11
N ILE A 100 -3.44 -7.31 1.40
CA ILE A 100 -3.90 -7.84 0.12
C ILE A 100 -2.86 -7.56 -0.97
N LYS A 101 -2.51 -8.62 -1.70
CA LYS A 101 -1.77 -8.59 -2.96
C LYS A 101 -2.71 -8.91 -4.12
N TYR A 102 -2.55 -8.15 -5.20
CA TYR A 102 -3.27 -8.37 -6.45
C TYR A 102 -2.32 -9.08 -7.42
N LYS A 103 -2.70 -10.28 -7.88
CA LYS A 103 -1.85 -11.16 -8.69
C LYS A 103 -1.49 -10.51 -10.03
N ASN A 104 -2.46 -9.88 -10.69
CA ASN A 104 -2.25 -9.15 -11.94
C ASN A 104 -1.66 -7.74 -11.76
N GLY A 105 -1.43 -7.28 -10.52
CA GLY A 105 -0.93 -5.94 -10.19
C GLY A 105 -1.98 -4.83 -10.26
N ASP A 106 -3.18 -5.10 -10.76
CA ASP A 106 -4.26 -4.13 -10.85
C ASP A 106 -5.22 -4.20 -9.65
N LYS A 107 -5.24 -3.10 -8.91
CA LYS A 107 -5.98 -2.92 -7.66
C LYS A 107 -7.45 -2.54 -7.88
N LYS A 108 -7.86 -2.30 -9.12
CA LYS A 108 -9.27 -2.06 -9.50
C LYS A 108 -10.05 -3.37 -9.66
N LEU A 109 -9.37 -4.51 -9.71
CA LEU A 109 -9.97 -5.81 -9.95
C LEU A 109 -10.04 -6.62 -8.65
N ASP A 110 -11.03 -6.30 -7.80
CA ASP A 110 -11.33 -7.04 -6.56
C ASP A 110 -12.07 -8.36 -6.88
N LEU A 111 -11.39 -9.30 -7.54
CA LEU A 111 -11.89 -10.66 -7.80
C LEU A 111 -11.19 -11.66 -6.89
N LEU A 112 -11.93 -12.67 -6.43
CA LEU A 112 -11.36 -13.73 -5.59
C LEU A 112 -10.15 -14.41 -6.27
N SER A 113 -10.24 -14.64 -7.57
CA SER A 113 -9.16 -15.22 -8.37
C SER A 113 -7.90 -14.33 -8.42
N ASN A 114 -8.07 -13.01 -8.29
CA ASN A 114 -7.00 -12.02 -8.44
C ASN A 114 -6.38 -11.57 -7.11
N ILE A 115 -6.91 -11.97 -5.96
CA ILE A 115 -6.40 -11.52 -4.66
C ILE A 115 -5.82 -12.67 -3.83
N GLU A 116 -4.83 -12.35 -3.02
CA GLU A 116 -4.24 -13.24 -2.02
C GLU A 116 -3.70 -12.43 -0.84
N TRP A 117 -3.50 -13.10 0.29
CA TRP A 117 -2.77 -12.53 1.42
C TRP A 117 -1.26 -12.58 1.16
N THR A 118 -0.54 -11.56 1.59
CA THR A 118 0.93 -11.52 1.61
C THR A 118 1.37 -10.76 2.85
N THR A 119 2.61 -10.97 3.29
CA THR A 119 3.15 -10.19 4.40
C THR A 119 3.43 -8.74 3.98
N LYS A 120 3.33 -7.79 4.91
CA LYS A 120 3.74 -6.39 4.69
C LYS A 120 5.17 -6.29 4.15
N LYS A 121 6.07 -7.16 4.65
CA LYS A 121 7.49 -7.23 4.23
C LYS A 121 7.62 -7.60 2.76
N GLU A 122 6.98 -8.68 2.33
CA GLU A 122 6.98 -9.11 0.92
C GLU A 122 6.35 -8.06 0.01
N SER A 123 5.21 -7.47 0.44
CA SER A 123 4.57 -6.40 -0.31
C SER A 123 5.51 -5.19 -0.49
N ALA A 124 6.27 -4.82 0.54
CA ALA A 124 7.24 -3.73 0.47
C ALA A 124 8.41 -4.07 -0.47
N ILE A 125 8.99 -5.27 -0.34
CA ILE A 125 10.06 -5.76 -1.23
C ILE A 125 9.59 -5.74 -2.68
N ALA A 126 8.37 -6.23 -2.96
CA ALA A 126 7.81 -6.26 -4.29
C ALA A 126 7.47 -4.87 -4.83
N ALA A 127 7.17 -3.89 -3.97
CA ALA A 127 6.97 -2.50 -4.39
C ALA A 127 8.31 -1.83 -4.73
N VAL A 128 9.38 -2.11 -3.98
CA VAL A 128 10.75 -1.67 -4.30
C VAL A 128 11.23 -2.29 -5.61
N SER A 129 11.05 -3.60 -5.81
CA SER A 129 11.49 -4.28 -7.04
C SER A 129 10.78 -3.77 -8.30
N ARG A 130 9.52 -3.34 -8.18
CA ARG A 130 8.76 -2.69 -9.27
C ARG A 130 9.12 -1.22 -9.49
N GLY A 131 9.99 -0.63 -8.68
CA GLY A 131 10.34 0.79 -8.77
C GLY A 131 9.21 1.73 -8.34
N CYS A 132 8.29 1.28 -7.49
CA CYS A 132 7.20 2.12 -6.97
C CYS A 132 7.66 3.19 -5.98
N TYR A 133 8.94 3.17 -5.58
CA TYR A 133 9.57 4.21 -4.77
C TYR A 133 10.63 4.93 -5.59
N PRO A 134 10.70 6.28 -5.53
CA PRO A 134 11.74 7.00 -6.23
C PRO A 134 13.11 6.60 -5.66
N LYS A 135 14.12 6.41 -6.52
CA LYS A 135 15.48 6.03 -6.10
C LYS A 135 16.13 7.06 -5.16
N SER A 136 15.60 8.28 -5.13
CA SER A 136 16.01 9.37 -4.23
C SER A 136 15.38 9.30 -2.84
N LEU A 137 14.34 8.48 -2.64
CA LEU A 137 13.66 8.36 -1.34
C LEU A 137 14.65 7.93 -0.26
N ASN A 138 14.68 8.65 0.86
CA ASN A 138 15.59 8.40 1.98
C ASN A 138 17.09 8.42 1.65
N LYS A 139 17.47 9.01 0.50
CA LYS A 139 18.88 9.20 0.13
C LYS A 139 19.32 10.60 0.53
N ASN A 140 20.47 10.71 1.21
CA ASN A 140 21.09 12.00 1.53
C ASN A 140 20.10 12.90 2.31
N GLU A 141 19.97 14.17 1.94
CA GLU A 141 19.03 15.13 2.54
C GLU A 141 17.54 14.77 2.34
N ASN A 142 17.21 13.86 1.41
CA ASN A 142 15.83 13.41 1.23
C ASN A 142 15.41 12.36 2.28
N ASN A 143 16.32 11.97 3.16
CA ASN A 143 15.95 11.24 4.36
C ASN A 143 15.26 12.20 5.33
N ALA A 144 14.06 11.86 5.79
CA ALA A 144 13.31 12.68 6.75
C ALA A 144 14.06 12.89 8.07
N MET A 145 15.05 12.05 8.38
CA MET A 145 15.94 12.16 9.54
C MET A 145 17.35 12.65 9.17
N ALA A 146 17.53 13.24 7.98
CA ALA A 146 18.81 13.80 7.57
C ALA A 146 19.19 14.97 8.47
N ILE A 147 20.34 14.85 9.14
CA ILE A 147 20.91 15.93 9.97
C ILE A 147 21.67 16.96 9.12
N LEU A 148 22.20 16.52 7.97
CA LEU A 148 23.02 17.34 7.08
C LEU A 148 22.30 17.62 5.78
N SER A 149 22.45 18.84 5.27
CA SER A 149 22.04 19.26 3.93
C SER A 149 23.17 19.10 2.90
N LYS A 150 22.86 19.31 1.60
CA LYS A 150 23.91 19.40 0.57
C LYS A 150 24.97 20.46 0.89
N GLU A 151 24.52 21.62 1.36
CA GLU A 151 25.37 22.75 1.66
C GLU A 151 26.31 22.45 2.84
N ASP A 152 25.80 21.80 3.89
CA ASP A 152 26.63 21.36 5.01
C ASP A 152 27.73 20.40 4.56
N VAL A 153 27.40 19.46 3.68
CA VAL A 153 28.36 18.50 3.11
C VAL A 153 29.45 19.21 2.31
N GLN A 154 29.09 20.21 1.49
CA GLN A 154 30.05 21.02 0.75
C GLN A 154 30.95 21.83 1.69
N ASN A 155 30.37 22.45 2.72
CA ASN A 155 31.10 23.21 3.73
C ASN A 155 32.07 22.33 4.52
N ILE A 156 31.64 21.14 4.96
CA ILE A 156 32.49 20.15 5.64
C ILE A 156 33.69 19.76 4.78
N ARG A 157 33.49 19.49 3.48
CA ARG A 157 34.59 19.15 2.57
C ARG A 157 35.53 20.31 2.35
N ARG A 158 35.01 21.53 2.17
CA ARG A 158 35.80 22.76 2.00
C ARG A 158 36.66 23.03 3.23
N MET A 159 36.04 23.09 4.42
CA MET A 159 36.75 23.33 5.69
C MET A 159 37.80 22.24 5.96
N ARG A 160 37.52 20.98 5.60
CA ARG A 160 38.51 19.91 5.75
C ARG A 160 39.71 20.11 4.82
N ALA A 161 39.49 20.55 3.59
CA ALA A 161 40.56 20.88 2.64
C ALA A 161 41.40 22.08 3.10
N GLU A 162 40.78 23.05 3.78
CA GLU A 162 41.43 24.20 4.42
C GLU A 162 42.18 23.82 5.72
N GLY A 163 42.10 22.56 6.16
CA GLY A 163 42.88 22.04 7.29
C GLY A 163 42.11 21.87 8.59
N ALA A 164 40.80 22.15 8.63
CA ALA A 164 39.98 21.95 9.84
C ALA A 164 40.06 20.50 10.35
N LYS A 165 40.08 20.31 11.67
CA LYS A 165 40.13 18.96 12.26
C LYS A 165 38.72 18.35 12.26
N CYS A 166 38.64 17.03 12.08
CA CYS A 166 37.36 16.32 12.10
C CYS A 166 36.60 16.44 13.43
N ILE A 167 37.31 16.71 14.54
CA ILE A 167 36.71 16.93 15.86
C ILE A 167 35.93 18.24 15.89
N ASP A 168 36.47 19.30 15.29
CA ASP A 168 35.83 20.61 15.23
C ASP A 168 34.54 20.50 14.40
N LEU A 169 34.62 19.88 13.23
CA LEU A 169 33.48 19.64 12.34
C LEU A 169 32.40 18.75 12.99
N LYS A 170 32.81 17.72 13.75
CA LYS A 170 31.89 16.88 14.52
C LYS A 170 31.04 17.73 15.47
N ASN A 171 31.68 18.63 16.22
CA ASN A 171 31.00 19.47 17.20
C ASN A 171 30.11 20.52 16.52
N SER A 172 30.59 21.18 15.45
CA SER A 172 29.83 22.20 14.72
C SER A 172 28.55 21.66 14.08
N TYR A 173 28.62 20.45 13.49
CA TYR A 173 27.50 19.86 12.77
C TYR A 173 26.73 18.81 13.58
N ASN A 174 27.12 18.57 14.84
CA ASN A 174 26.54 17.56 15.74
C ASN A 174 26.37 16.17 15.09
N VAL A 175 27.41 15.70 14.39
CA VAL A 175 27.44 14.38 13.75
C VAL A 175 28.64 13.58 14.23
N SER A 176 28.66 12.25 14.03
CA SER A 176 29.80 11.44 14.44
C SER A 176 31.06 11.71 13.60
N ILE A 177 32.24 11.53 14.19
CA ILE A 177 33.53 11.64 13.47
C ILE A 177 33.57 10.69 12.26
N GLY A 178 33.05 9.46 12.42
CA GLY A 178 32.95 8.50 11.32
C GLY A 178 32.03 8.96 10.19
N CYS A 179 30.98 9.74 10.48
CA CYS A 179 30.15 10.39 9.46
C CYS A 179 30.98 11.41 8.66
N ILE A 180 31.68 12.32 9.34
CA ILE A 180 32.58 13.30 8.72
C ILE A 180 33.63 12.62 7.84
N GLN A 181 34.28 11.56 8.34
CA GLN A 181 35.27 10.81 7.58
C GLN A 181 34.69 10.18 6.31
N LYS A 182 33.48 9.60 6.38
CA LYS A 182 32.79 9.02 5.21
C LYS A 182 32.41 10.09 4.18
N ILE A 183 32.01 11.29 4.63
CA ILE A 183 31.70 12.44 3.78
C ILE A 183 32.96 12.94 3.06
N VAL A 184 34.05 13.14 3.80
CA VAL A 184 35.34 13.61 3.26
C VAL A 184 35.96 12.60 2.30
N SER A 185 35.82 11.30 2.58
CA SER A 185 36.34 10.22 1.71
C SER A 185 35.41 9.85 0.55
N ASN A 186 34.34 10.62 0.30
CA ASN A 186 33.35 10.36 -0.76
C ASN A 186 32.73 8.95 -0.72
N LYS A 187 32.71 8.31 0.45
CA LYS A 187 32.02 7.03 0.67
C LYS A 187 30.51 7.22 0.80
N THR A 188 30.09 8.37 1.31
CA THR A 188 28.70 8.85 1.38
C THR A 188 28.55 10.15 0.58
N TRP A 189 27.31 10.55 0.25
CA TRP A 189 27.03 11.79 -0.49
C TRP A 189 27.80 11.92 -1.82
N LYS A 190 27.84 10.84 -2.60
CA LYS A 190 28.64 10.74 -3.84
C LYS A 190 28.21 11.68 -4.97
N ASP A 191 26.96 12.12 -4.94
CA ASP A 191 26.37 12.96 -5.99
C ASP A 191 26.45 14.46 -5.67
N ILE A 192 27.18 14.80 -4.60
CA ILE A 192 27.58 16.16 -4.20
C ILE A 192 29.09 16.19 -4.34
#